data_AF-A0A5S3UB76-F1
#
_entry.id   AF-A0A5S3UB76-F1
#
_cell.length_a   1.000
_cell.length_b   1.000
_cell.length_c   1.000
_cell.angle_alpha   90.00
_cell.angle_beta   90.00
_cell.angle_gamma   90.00
#
_symmetry.space_group_name_H-M   'P 1'
#
loop_
_entity.id
_entity.type
_entity.pdbx_description
1 polymer ?
#
loop_
_entity_poly.entity_id
_entity_poly.type
_entity_poly.pdbx_seq_one_letter_code
_entity_poly.pdbx_strand_id
1 'polypeptide(L)'
;MARPKKAITKAQINAELERKKQFKPKRKTDHFLSVNAEYTCHSLDEDIITAHRVGKVALGQDVFFSLMDDCLDAARGEYYIHWSDENIKALWESILYRSLGMLRYAKANSEILNDELEWICSANFDYVCQSLDLDACLIRIAVPQILQQYNQLNEILVTNKYAKALCEYKHFILNGSNCSSSNSHLYSDLEGPDIPPWHDLKF
;
A
#
# COMPACT_ATOMS: atom_id res chain seq x y z
N MET A 1 -5.56 -44.16 -65.72
CA MET A 1 -5.42 -45.08 -64.57
C MET A 1 -5.23 -44.24 -63.30
N ALA A 2 -6.12 -44.38 -62.32
CA ALA A 2 -6.04 -43.61 -61.06
C ALA A 2 -5.00 -44.25 -60.12
N ARG A 3 -4.06 -43.45 -59.58
CA ARG A 3 -3.08 -43.91 -58.59
C ARG A 3 -3.81 -44.42 -57.33
N PRO A 4 -3.46 -45.59 -56.78
CA PRO A 4 -4.05 -46.07 -55.53
C PRO A 4 -3.67 -45.12 -54.39
N LYS A 5 -4.67 -44.65 -53.64
CA LYS A 5 -4.47 -43.86 -52.42
C LYS A 5 -3.75 -44.74 -51.39
N LYS A 6 -2.56 -44.33 -50.94
CA LYS A 6 -1.81 -45.06 -49.90
C LYS A 6 -2.68 -45.20 -48.66
N ALA A 7 -2.89 -46.43 -48.20
CA ALA A 7 -3.62 -46.70 -46.96
C ALA A 7 -2.82 -46.15 -45.77
N ILE A 8 -3.46 -45.30 -44.95
CA ILE A 8 -2.88 -44.80 -43.72
C ILE A 8 -2.83 -45.95 -42.72
N THR A 9 -1.65 -46.20 -42.14
CA THR A 9 -1.48 -47.30 -41.17
C THR A 9 -1.95 -46.89 -39.78
N LYS A 10 -2.38 -47.86 -38.97
CA LYS A 10 -2.80 -47.63 -37.57
C LYS A 10 -1.70 -46.95 -36.74
N ALA A 11 -0.43 -47.23 -37.04
CA ALA A 11 0.72 -46.58 -36.43
C ALA A 11 0.80 -45.08 -36.77
N GLN A 12 0.51 -44.69 -38.03
CA GLN A 12 0.46 -43.28 -38.43
C GLN A 12 -0.70 -42.53 -37.78
N ILE A 13 -1.85 -43.19 -37.59
CA ILE A 13 -2.99 -42.62 -36.86
C ILE A 13 -2.63 -42.40 -35.40
N ASN A 14 -2.03 -43.38 -34.74
CA ASN A 14 -1.62 -43.27 -33.34
C ASN A 14 -0.55 -42.18 -33.14
N ALA A 15 0.45 -42.11 -34.02
CA ALA A 15 1.48 -41.08 -33.97
C ALA A 15 0.88 -39.67 -34.13
N GLU A 16 -0.09 -39.48 -35.04
CA GLU A 16 -0.75 -38.19 -35.22
C GLU A 16 -1.71 -37.85 -34.07
N LEU A 17 -2.34 -38.86 -33.46
CA LEU A 17 -3.13 -38.68 -32.24
C LEU A 17 -2.26 -38.27 -31.06
N GLU A 18 -1.09 -38.88 -30.86
CA GLU A 18 -0.15 -38.45 -29.82
C GLU A 18 0.39 -37.04 -30.10
N ARG A 19 0.73 -36.73 -31.36
CA ARG A 19 1.16 -35.38 -31.75
C ARG A 19 0.09 -34.32 -31.51
N LYS A 20 -1.19 -34.66 -31.66
CA LYS A 20 -2.33 -33.77 -31.35
C LYS A 20 -2.65 -33.70 -29.86
N LYS A 21 -2.36 -34.76 -29.09
CA LYS A 21 -2.53 -34.79 -27.62
C LYS A 21 -1.41 -34.06 -26.88
N GLN A 22 -0.25 -33.87 -27.51
CA GLN A 22 0.81 -33.03 -26.97
C GLN A 22 0.34 -31.58 -26.96
N PHE A 23 0.01 -31.09 -25.76
CA PHE A 23 -0.21 -29.67 -25.53
C PHE A 23 1.06 -28.92 -25.94
N LYS A 24 0.97 -28.19 -27.06
CA LYS A 24 2.00 -27.22 -27.42
C LYS A 24 1.62 -25.93 -26.72
N PRO A 25 2.37 -25.48 -25.70
CA PRO A 25 2.15 -24.16 -25.16
C PRO A 25 2.21 -23.19 -26.33
N LYS A 26 1.15 -22.39 -26.50
CA LYS A 26 1.20 -21.24 -27.41
C LYS A 26 2.37 -20.36 -26.96
N ARG A 27 2.96 -19.60 -27.90
CA ARG A 27 4.10 -18.69 -27.67
C ARG A 27 3.98 -18.00 -26.30
N LYS A 28 5.11 -17.75 -25.61
CA LYS A 28 5.14 -16.89 -24.41
C LYS A 28 4.42 -15.58 -24.74
N THR A 29 3.16 -15.49 -24.36
CA THR A 29 2.36 -14.28 -24.43
C THR A 29 2.58 -13.55 -23.13
N ASP A 30 2.80 -12.24 -23.20
CA ASP A 30 2.79 -11.40 -22.01
C ASP A 30 1.44 -11.54 -21.29
N HIS A 31 1.44 -11.25 -19.99
CA HIS A 31 0.22 -11.23 -19.21
C HIS A 31 -0.81 -10.30 -19.86
N PHE A 32 -2.09 -10.68 -19.89
CA PHE A 32 -3.11 -9.91 -20.62
C PHE A 32 -3.30 -8.49 -20.04
N LEU A 33 -2.96 -8.28 -18.77
CA LEU A 33 -2.97 -6.96 -18.11
C LEU A 33 -1.72 -6.11 -18.40
N SER A 34 -0.64 -6.68 -18.96
CA SER A 34 0.62 -5.94 -19.22
C SER A 34 0.46 -4.79 -20.22
N VAL A 35 -0.60 -4.83 -21.03
CA VAL A 35 -0.90 -3.80 -22.04
C VAL A 35 -1.93 -2.78 -21.51
N ASN A 36 -2.55 -3.05 -20.36
CA ASN A 36 -3.56 -2.16 -19.78
C ASN A 36 -2.90 -1.08 -18.93
N ALA A 37 -3.07 0.19 -19.32
CA ALA A 37 -2.52 1.34 -18.62
C ALA A 37 -3.13 1.56 -17.22
N GLU A 38 -4.29 0.97 -16.93
CA GLU A 38 -4.96 1.05 -15.63
C GLU A 38 -4.34 0.11 -14.57
N TYR A 39 -3.43 -0.78 -15.00
CA TYR A 39 -2.78 -1.75 -14.13
C TYR A 39 -1.30 -1.46 -14.04
N THR A 40 -0.81 -1.36 -12.81
CA THR A 40 0.62 -1.21 -12.55
C THR A 40 1.22 -2.57 -12.21
N CYS A 41 2.31 -2.92 -12.89
CA CYS A 41 3.03 -4.15 -12.66
C CYS A 41 3.97 -4.00 -11.46
N HIS A 42 3.83 -4.88 -10.47
CA HIS A 42 4.70 -4.98 -9.31
C HIS A 42 5.40 -6.33 -9.30
N SER A 43 6.72 -6.33 -9.17
CA SER A 43 7.48 -7.57 -8.93
C SER A 43 7.22 -8.05 -7.50
N LEU A 44 6.89 -9.32 -7.36
CA LEU A 44 6.73 -9.95 -6.05
C LEU A 44 8.08 -10.24 -5.42
N ASP A 45 8.10 -10.28 -4.09
CA ASP A 45 9.28 -10.66 -3.33
C ASP A 45 9.70 -12.11 -3.63
N GLU A 46 11.01 -12.36 -3.58
CA GLU A 46 11.58 -13.66 -3.96
C GLU A 46 11.07 -14.82 -3.10
N ASP A 47 10.74 -14.55 -1.84
CA ASP A 47 10.22 -15.55 -0.90
C ASP A 47 8.81 -16.01 -1.29
N ILE A 48 7.94 -15.09 -1.71
CA ILE A 48 6.60 -15.36 -2.25
C ILE A 48 6.71 -16.17 -3.55
N ILE A 49 7.59 -15.75 -4.47
CA ILE A 49 7.85 -16.45 -5.73
C ILE A 49 8.35 -17.87 -5.46
N THR A 50 9.26 -18.03 -4.50
CA THR A 50 9.85 -19.32 -4.14
C THR A 50 8.80 -20.24 -3.51
N ALA A 51 7.99 -19.73 -2.58
CA ALA A 51 6.90 -20.49 -1.96
C ALA A 51 5.90 -20.98 -3.01
N HIS A 52 5.47 -20.09 -3.91
CA HIS A 52 4.56 -20.43 -5.01
C HIS A 52 5.14 -21.54 -5.92
N ARG A 53 6.41 -21.43 -6.32
CA ARG A 53 7.08 -22.44 -7.16
C ARG A 53 7.22 -23.80 -6.47
N VAL A 54 7.38 -23.81 -5.16
CA VAL A 54 7.53 -25.04 -4.35
C VAL A 54 6.16 -25.63 -3.95
N GLY A 55 5.06 -24.93 -4.25
CA GLY A 55 3.71 -25.35 -3.87
C GLY A 55 3.48 -25.30 -2.35
N LYS A 56 4.24 -24.44 -1.65
CA LYS A 56 4.10 -24.20 -0.21
C LYS A 56 3.39 -22.87 -0.01
N VAL A 57 2.61 -22.79 1.07
CA VAL A 57 1.93 -21.55 1.46
C VAL A 57 2.97 -20.58 2.00
N ALA A 58 3.21 -19.47 1.31
CA ALA A 58 3.95 -18.34 1.87
C ALA A 58 3.11 -17.64 2.96
N LEU A 59 3.78 -17.03 3.94
CA LEU A 59 3.11 -16.14 4.90
C LEU A 59 2.39 -15.02 4.14
N GLY A 60 1.06 -14.94 4.26
CA GLY A 60 0.22 -13.93 3.58
C GLY A 60 -0.33 -14.34 2.22
N GLN A 61 0.01 -15.53 1.72
CA GLN A 61 -0.52 -16.04 0.44
C GLN A 61 -2.03 -16.31 0.48
N ASP A 62 -2.54 -16.64 1.66
CA ASP A 62 -3.94 -16.80 2.03
C ASP A 62 -4.77 -15.51 1.91
N VAL A 63 -4.12 -14.34 1.87
CA VAL A 63 -4.77 -13.03 1.76
C VAL A 63 -4.64 -12.43 0.36
N PHE A 64 -3.51 -12.63 -0.33
CA PHE A 64 -3.18 -11.88 -1.55
C PHE A 64 -3.07 -12.70 -2.84
N PHE A 65 -2.84 -14.03 -2.78
CA PHE A 65 -2.43 -14.79 -3.97
C PHE A 65 -3.17 -16.13 -4.06
N SER A 66 -4.46 -16.05 -4.41
CA SER A 66 -5.20 -17.24 -4.82
C SER A 66 -4.60 -17.83 -6.09
N LEU A 67 -4.60 -19.16 -6.20
CA LEU A 67 -4.02 -19.89 -7.35
C LEU A 67 -4.69 -19.54 -8.70
N MET A 68 -5.84 -18.86 -8.64
CA MET A 68 -6.67 -18.46 -9.77
C MET A 68 -6.85 -16.93 -9.82
N ASP A 69 -5.97 -16.17 -9.17
CA ASP A 69 -6.01 -14.71 -9.27
C ASP A 69 -5.58 -14.27 -10.68
N ASP A 70 -6.51 -13.64 -11.39
CA ASP A 70 -6.34 -13.12 -12.74
C ASP A 70 -5.31 -11.96 -12.80
N CYS A 71 -4.94 -11.37 -11.66
CA CYS A 71 -3.94 -10.32 -11.56
C CYS A 71 -2.51 -10.85 -11.36
N LEU A 72 -2.32 -12.16 -11.16
CA LEU A 72 -1.03 -12.77 -10.86
C LEU A 72 -0.42 -13.45 -12.10
N ASP A 73 0.73 -12.94 -12.57
CA ASP A 73 1.60 -13.68 -13.48
C ASP A 73 2.60 -14.53 -12.66
N ALA A 74 2.17 -15.75 -12.33
CA ALA A 74 2.99 -16.71 -11.60
C ALA A 74 4.26 -17.16 -12.35
N ALA A 75 4.31 -17.03 -13.68
CA ALA A 75 5.49 -17.43 -14.45
C ALA A 75 6.60 -16.40 -14.32
N ARG A 76 6.24 -15.11 -14.27
CA ARG A 76 7.18 -13.99 -14.07
C ARG A 76 7.40 -13.63 -12.60
N GLY A 77 6.45 -13.96 -11.73
CA GLY A 77 6.42 -13.44 -10.37
C GLY A 77 6.00 -11.98 -10.33
N GLU A 78 5.10 -11.58 -11.22
CA GLU A 78 4.59 -10.22 -11.32
C GLU A 78 3.12 -10.20 -10.87
N TYR A 79 2.73 -9.15 -10.17
CA TYR A 79 1.34 -8.90 -9.78
C TYR A 79 0.87 -7.56 -10.33
N TYR A 80 -0.31 -7.55 -10.92
CA TYR A 80 -0.88 -6.39 -11.58
C TYR A 80 -1.93 -5.75 -10.66
N ILE A 81 -1.57 -4.64 -10.03
CA ILE A 81 -2.47 -3.91 -9.14
C ILE A 81 -3.22 -2.87 -9.96
N HIS A 82 -4.56 -2.87 -9.82
CA HIS A 82 -5.39 -1.78 -10.30
C HIS A 82 -5.45 -0.67 -9.25
N TRP A 83 -4.92 0.51 -9.55
CA TRP A 83 -5.01 1.68 -8.68
C TRP A 83 -6.26 2.48 -9.00
N SER A 84 -7.42 1.99 -8.55
CA SER A 84 -8.65 2.79 -8.54
C SER A 84 -8.60 3.83 -7.42
N ASP A 85 -9.38 4.90 -7.54
CA ASP A 85 -9.54 5.89 -6.46
C ASP A 85 -10.00 5.23 -5.15
N GLU A 86 -10.83 4.19 -5.24
CA GLU A 86 -11.28 3.39 -4.09
C GLU A 86 -10.11 2.66 -3.41
N ASN A 87 -9.23 2.03 -4.19
CA ASN A 87 -8.07 1.33 -3.65
C ASN A 87 -7.04 2.29 -3.04
N ILE A 88 -6.87 3.46 -3.65
CA ILE A 88 -6.02 4.53 -3.12
C ILE A 88 -6.59 5.06 -1.80
N LYS A 89 -7.91 5.30 -1.72
CA LYS A 89 -8.57 5.69 -0.46
C LYS A 89 -8.40 4.61 0.61
N ALA A 90 -8.64 3.34 0.28
CA ALA A 90 -8.46 2.24 1.22
C ALA A 90 -7.02 2.13 1.74
N LEU A 91 -6.02 2.37 0.89
CA LEU A 91 -4.62 2.44 1.31
C LEU A 91 -4.41 3.58 2.32
N TRP A 92 -4.89 4.79 2.02
CA TRP A 92 -4.75 5.93 2.93
C TRP A 92 -5.48 5.72 4.26
N GLU A 93 -6.67 5.12 4.24
CA GLU A 93 -7.38 4.71 5.46
C GLU A 93 -6.55 3.74 6.28
N SER A 94 -5.95 2.72 5.65
CA SER A 94 -5.12 1.74 6.34
C SER A 94 -3.89 2.36 7.00
N ILE A 95 -3.26 3.34 6.34
CA ILE A 95 -2.11 4.08 6.86
C ILE A 95 -2.52 4.92 8.07
N LEU A 96 -3.67 5.62 7.98
CA LEU A 96 -4.22 6.39 9.09
C LEU A 96 -4.56 5.51 10.29
N TYR A 97 -5.25 4.38 10.07
CA TYR A 97 -5.56 3.42 11.13
C TYR A 97 -4.32 2.82 11.76
N ARG A 98 -3.30 2.49 10.95
CA ARG A 98 -2.01 2.01 11.44
C ARG A 98 -1.38 3.05 12.35
N SER A 99 -1.26 4.30 11.91
CA SER A 99 -0.65 5.39 12.69
C SER A 99 -1.35 5.61 14.04
N LEU A 100 -2.68 5.74 14.03
CA LEU A 100 -3.47 5.89 15.26
C LEU A 100 -3.39 4.65 16.16
N GLY A 101 -3.31 3.46 15.58
CA GLY A 101 -3.06 2.21 16.28
C GLY A 101 -1.69 2.20 16.97
N MET A 102 -0.64 2.62 16.27
CA MET A 102 0.71 2.73 16.83
C MET A 102 0.72 3.70 18.01
N LEU A 103 0.12 4.89 17.88
CA LEU A 103 0.01 5.85 18.98
C LEU A 103 -0.69 5.28 20.22
N ARG A 104 -1.72 4.44 20.04
CA ARG A 104 -2.46 3.81 21.14
C ARG A 104 -1.60 2.85 21.96
N TYR A 105 -0.66 2.16 21.32
CA TYR A 105 0.15 1.12 21.97
C TYR A 105 1.61 1.54 22.20
N ALA A 106 2.01 2.71 21.73
CA ALA A 106 3.36 3.22 21.86
C ALA A 106 3.70 3.53 23.32
N LYS A 107 4.94 3.20 23.71
CA LYS A 107 5.48 3.54 25.03
C LYS A 107 5.97 4.98 25.02
N ALA A 108 6.00 5.60 26.21
CA ALA A 108 6.34 7.00 26.35
C ALA A 108 7.69 7.40 25.75
N ASN A 109 8.68 6.50 25.86
CA ASN A 109 10.05 6.73 25.38
C ASN A 109 10.35 5.95 24.09
N SER A 110 9.33 5.65 23.27
CA SER A 110 9.54 4.93 22.02
C SER A 110 9.73 5.90 20.85
N GLU A 111 10.70 5.61 19.99
CA GLU A 111 10.93 6.34 18.73
C GLU A 111 9.67 6.33 17.85
N ILE A 112 8.97 5.19 17.83
CA ILE A 112 7.67 5.01 17.17
C ILE A 112 6.66 6.11 17.55
N LEU A 113 6.55 6.46 18.83
CA LEU A 113 5.63 7.52 19.24
C LEU A 113 6.02 8.87 18.61
N ASN A 114 7.31 9.17 18.60
CA ASN A 114 7.84 10.41 18.06
C ASN A 114 7.62 10.48 16.54
N ASP A 115 7.88 9.39 15.82
CA ASP A 115 7.73 9.32 14.36
C ASP A 115 6.26 9.50 13.94
N GLU A 116 5.32 8.89 14.66
CA GLU A 116 3.90 9.01 14.35
C GLU A 116 3.35 10.40 14.71
N LEU A 117 3.85 11.02 15.79
CA LEU A 117 3.51 12.41 16.14
C LEU A 117 4.09 13.41 15.13
N GLU A 118 5.31 13.18 14.65
CA GLU A 118 5.94 13.95 13.59
C GLU A 118 5.11 13.87 12.31
N TRP A 119 4.73 12.65 11.91
CA TRP A 119 3.91 12.43 10.73
C TRP A 119 2.57 13.18 10.81
N ILE A 120 1.88 13.14 11.96
CA ILE A 120 0.63 13.89 12.18
C ILE A 120 0.83 15.41 12.07
N CYS A 121 2.00 15.92 12.47
CA CYS A 121 2.32 17.35 12.34
C CYS A 121 2.73 17.75 10.92
N SER A 122 3.06 16.79 10.04
CA SER A 122 3.56 17.07 8.69
C SER A 122 2.48 17.51 7.70
N ALA A 123 2.92 18.12 6.59
CA ALA A 123 2.06 18.42 5.44
C ALA A 123 1.49 17.16 4.77
N ASN A 124 2.19 16.02 4.85
CA ASN A 124 1.72 14.76 4.27
C ASN A 124 0.42 14.29 4.93
N PHE A 125 0.27 14.53 6.23
CA PHE A 125 -0.95 14.20 6.95
C PHE A 125 -2.15 15.04 6.48
N ASP A 126 -1.94 16.31 6.12
CA ASP A 126 -3.00 17.16 5.56
C ASP A 126 -3.52 16.57 4.23
N TYR A 127 -2.60 16.12 3.37
CA TYR A 127 -2.96 15.51 2.08
C TYR A 127 -3.72 14.20 2.25
N VAL A 128 -3.29 13.34 3.18
CA VAL A 128 -3.99 12.08 3.50
C VAL A 128 -5.39 12.37 4.02
N CYS A 129 -5.54 13.32 4.95
CA CYS A 129 -6.85 13.71 5.45
C CYS A 129 -7.75 14.28 4.35
N GLN A 130 -7.21 15.15 3.48
CA GLN A 130 -7.94 15.69 2.33
C GLN A 130 -8.41 14.60 1.37
N SER A 131 -7.56 13.59 1.11
CA SER A 131 -7.90 12.46 0.23
C SER A 131 -9.02 11.58 0.78
N LEU A 132 -9.20 11.60 2.10
CA LEU A 132 -10.23 10.85 2.84
C LEU A 132 -11.45 11.70 3.22
N ASP A 133 -11.51 12.96 2.76
CA ASP A 133 -12.56 13.91 3.14
C ASP A 133 -12.65 14.15 4.68
N LEU A 134 -11.50 14.07 5.36
CA LEU A 134 -11.35 14.26 6.81
C LEU A 134 -10.75 15.63 7.14
N ASP A 135 -11.13 16.19 8.29
CA ASP A 135 -10.52 17.40 8.83
C ASP A 135 -9.30 17.07 9.70
N ALA A 136 -8.11 17.32 9.14
CA ALA A 136 -6.83 17.16 9.83
C ALA A 136 -6.77 17.93 11.16
N CYS A 137 -7.42 19.09 11.25
CA CYS A 137 -7.43 19.94 12.44
C CYS A 137 -8.15 19.25 13.60
N LEU A 138 -9.31 18.64 13.33
CA LEU A 138 -10.07 17.91 14.33
C LEU A 138 -9.29 16.73 14.88
N ILE A 139 -8.59 15.99 14.00
CA ILE A 139 -7.76 14.85 14.42
C ILE A 139 -6.60 15.33 15.29
N ARG A 140 -5.88 16.38 14.87
CA ARG A 140 -4.78 16.98 15.66
C ARG A 140 -5.23 17.49 17.03
N ILE A 141 -6.45 18.01 17.16
CA ILE A 141 -7.03 18.44 18.44
C ILE A 141 -7.40 17.23 19.33
N ALA A 142 -7.84 16.13 18.72
CA ALA A 142 -8.25 14.92 19.44
C ALA A 142 -7.06 14.11 19.95
N VAL A 143 -5.96 14.04 19.19
CA VAL A 143 -4.79 13.22 19.52
C VAL A 143 -4.24 13.53 20.93
N PRO A 144 -3.93 14.78 21.33
CA PRO A 144 -3.48 15.09 22.69
C PRO A 144 -4.51 14.71 23.76
N GLN A 145 -5.80 14.87 23.50
CA GLN A 145 -6.86 14.55 24.47
C GLN A 145 -6.93 13.04 24.73
N ILE A 146 -6.77 12.24 23.67
CA ILE A 146 -6.71 10.78 23.76
C ILE A 146 -5.43 10.37 24.50
N LEU A 147 -4.29 10.97 24.17
CA LEU A 147 -3.02 10.70 24.86
C LEU A 147 -3.08 11.04 26.37
N GLN A 148 -3.80 12.10 26.77
CA GLN A 148 -4.02 12.46 28.18
C GLN A 148 -4.76 11.38 28.99
N GLN A 149 -5.64 10.60 28.34
CA GLN A 149 -6.37 9.52 28.99
C GLN A 149 -5.43 8.35 29.37
N TYR A 150 -4.27 8.26 28.72
CA TYR A 150 -3.25 7.29 29.04
C TYR A 150 -2.28 7.89 30.06
N ASN A 151 -2.46 7.55 31.35
CA ASN A 151 -1.68 8.10 32.49
C ASN A 151 -0.15 8.09 32.30
N GLN A 152 0.39 7.20 31.46
CA GLN A 152 1.82 7.06 31.20
C GLN A 152 2.36 8.10 30.17
N LEU A 153 1.49 8.81 29.46
CA LEU A 153 1.87 9.69 28.34
C LEU A 153 1.71 11.19 28.68
N ASN A 154 1.25 11.54 29.88
CA ASN A 154 1.06 12.94 30.29
C ASN A 154 2.35 13.76 30.30
N GLU A 155 3.48 13.14 30.67
CA GLU A 155 4.78 13.79 30.67
C GLU A 155 5.27 14.15 29.24
N ILE A 156 4.84 13.38 28.25
CA ILE A 156 5.22 13.55 26.84
C ILE A 156 4.55 14.77 26.23
N LEU A 157 3.32 15.07 26.64
CA LEU A 157 2.60 16.26 26.19
C LEU A 157 3.34 17.55 26.54
N VAL A 158 4.26 17.49 27.51
CA VAL A 158 5.08 18.62 27.96
C VAL A 158 6.51 18.54 27.42
N THR A 159 7.06 17.33 27.27
CA THR A 159 8.48 17.12 26.91
C THR A 159 8.72 16.93 25.41
N ASN A 160 7.80 16.32 24.67
CA ASN A 160 7.95 16.08 23.24
C ASN A 160 7.51 17.32 22.43
N LYS A 161 8.38 17.75 21.50
CA LYS A 161 8.16 18.97 20.69
C LYS A 161 6.86 18.91 19.86
N TYR A 162 6.54 17.76 19.27
CA TYR A 162 5.35 17.58 18.44
C TYR A 162 4.08 17.51 19.30
N ALA A 163 4.11 16.74 20.40
CA ALA A 163 2.98 16.65 21.32
C ALA A 163 2.63 18.01 21.93
N LYS A 164 3.65 18.80 22.28
CA LYS A 164 3.49 20.17 22.76
C LYS A 164 2.89 21.08 21.68
N ALA A 165 3.38 21.01 20.45
CA ALA A 165 2.84 21.78 19.32
C ALA A 165 1.37 21.45 19.05
N LEU A 166 0.95 20.18 19.17
CA LEU A 166 -0.45 19.78 19.07
C LEU A 166 -1.32 20.33 20.23
N CYS A 167 -0.77 20.40 21.45
CA CYS A 167 -1.46 21.03 22.58
C CYS A 167 -1.63 22.54 22.37
N GLU A 168 -0.59 23.22 21.90
CA GLU A 168 -0.63 24.66 21.59
C GLU A 168 -1.58 24.97 20.42
N TYR A 169 -1.63 24.09 19.42
CA TYR A 169 -2.57 24.19 18.31
C TYR A 169 -4.03 24.22 18.76
N LYS A 170 -4.42 23.34 19.71
CA LYS A 170 -5.76 23.37 20.30
C LYS A 170 -6.07 24.73 20.93
N HIS A 171 -5.12 25.33 21.64
CA HIS A 171 -5.29 26.66 22.24
C HIS A 171 -5.44 27.75 21.17
N PHE A 172 -4.67 27.68 20.08
CA PHE A 172 -4.77 28.61 18.96
C PHE A 172 -6.14 28.58 18.28
N ILE A 173 -6.69 27.39 18.00
CA ILE A 173 -8.01 27.24 17.37
C ILE A 173 -9.13 27.69 18.30
N LEU A 174 -9.10 27.30 19.58
CA LEU A 174 -10.14 27.69 20.55
C LEU A 174 -10.16 29.20 20.84
N ASN A 175 -9.03 29.89 20.68
CA ASN A 175 -8.92 31.33 20.92
C ASN A 175 -9.23 32.21 19.70
N GLY A 176 -9.82 31.64 18.63
CA GLY A 176 -10.51 32.42 17.59
C GLY A 176 -9.76 32.63 16.27
N SER A 177 -8.74 31.84 15.98
CA SER A 177 -8.11 31.85 14.64
C SER A 177 -8.92 31.04 13.62
N ASN A 178 -8.96 31.50 12.37
CA ASN A 178 -9.64 30.82 11.26
C ASN A 178 -9.02 29.44 11.00
N CYS A 179 -9.84 28.39 10.93
CA CYS A 179 -9.45 27.08 10.39
C CYS A 179 -9.11 27.21 8.90
N SER A 180 -7.84 27.43 8.56
CA SER A 180 -7.32 27.15 7.23
C SER A 180 -7.28 25.62 7.01
N SER A 181 -7.53 25.17 5.77
CA SER A 181 -7.52 23.76 5.36
C SER A 181 -6.14 23.09 5.43
N SER A 182 -5.08 23.89 5.49
CA SER A 182 -3.73 23.40 5.79
C SER A 182 -3.02 24.40 6.70
N ASN A 183 -2.52 23.89 7.82
CA ASN A 183 -1.73 24.66 8.79
C ASN A 183 -0.38 23.97 9.06
N SER A 184 0.09 23.15 8.12
CA SER A 184 1.43 22.52 8.14
C SER A 184 2.55 23.55 8.37
N HIS A 185 2.37 24.79 7.91
CA HIS A 185 3.27 25.91 8.17
C HIS A 185 3.47 26.24 9.66
N LEU A 186 2.57 25.81 10.56
CA LEU A 186 2.76 25.97 12.01
C LEU A 186 3.74 24.94 12.59
N TYR A 187 4.04 23.89 11.82
CA TYR A 187 4.92 22.80 12.19
C TYR A 187 6.19 22.74 11.32
N SER A 188 6.34 23.64 10.35
CA SER A 188 7.49 23.68 9.44
C SER A 188 8.82 23.84 10.18
N ASP A 189 8.81 24.50 11.34
CA ASP A 189 10.00 24.68 12.18
C ASP A 189 10.39 23.41 12.94
N LEU A 190 9.53 22.39 12.93
CA LEU A 190 9.74 21.10 13.59
C LEU A 190 10.21 20.01 12.64
N GLU A 191 10.01 20.18 11.33
CA GLU A 191 10.45 19.25 10.29
C GLU A 191 11.98 19.23 10.21
N GLY A 192 12.58 18.03 10.21
CA GLY A 192 14.01 17.86 10.00
C GLY A 192 14.43 18.28 8.58
N PRO A 193 15.71 18.64 8.35
CA PRO A 193 16.18 19.21 7.08
C PRO A 193 16.11 18.30 5.83
N ASP A 194 15.49 17.11 5.88
CA ASP A 194 15.75 16.04 4.90
C ASP A 194 14.52 15.38 4.27
N ILE A 195 13.30 15.93 4.39
CA ILE A 195 12.14 15.38 3.66
C ILE A 195 11.69 16.37 2.59
N PRO A 196 12.08 16.19 1.31
CA PRO A 196 11.53 17.03 0.26
C PRO A 196 10.01 16.84 0.23
N PRO A 197 9.23 17.93 0.09
CA PRO A 197 7.81 17.84 -0.16
C PRO A 197 7.61 16.93 -1.38
N TRP A 198 6.76 15.90 -1.29
CA TRP A 198 6.52 14.98 -2.41
C TRP A 198 6.02 15.70 -3.68
N HIS A 199 5.54 16.94 -3.54
CA HIS A 199 5.18 17.83 -4.64
C HIS A 199 6.36 18.36 -5.47
N ASP A 200 7.61 18.27 -4.96
CA ASP A 200 8.82 18.64 -5.70
C ASP A 200 9.43 17.47 -6.50
N LEU A 201 8.85 16.28 -6.40
CA LEU A 201 9.20 15.16 -7.29
C LEU A 201 8.56 15.40 -8.67
N LYS A 202 9.34 16.02 -9.55
CA LYS A 202 9.04 16.01 -10.99
C LYS A 202 9.13 14.58 -11.51
N PHE A 203 7.98 13.99 -11.84
CA PHE A 203 7.90 12.82 -12.72
C PHE A 203 8.07 13.24 -14.17
#